data_AF-A0A7J9GV41-F1
#
_entry.id   AF-A0A7J9GV41-F1
#
_cell.length_a   1.000
_cell.length_b   1.000
_cell.length_c   1.000
_cell.angle_alpha   90.00
_cell.angle_beta   90.00
_cell.angle_gamma   90.00
#
_symmetry.space_group_name_H-M   'P 1'
#
loop_
_entity.id
_entity.type
_entity.pdbx_description
1 polymer ?
#
loop_
_entity_poly.entity_id
_entity_poly.type
_entity_poly.pdbx_seq_one_letter_code
_entity_poly.pdbx_strand_id
1 'polypeptide(L)' 'MLDEGFAVVRGYICYHNGGWIIEFCRYLGNCTMTEAELWEILDGLNLLLKRGFD' A
#
# COMPACT_ATOMS: atom_id res chain seq x y z
N MET A 1 17.48 -17.51 -4.09
CA MET A 1 17.46 -16.29 -4.93
C MET A 1 16.03 -15.82 -4.85
N LEU A 2 15.76 -14.76 -4.07
CA LEU A 2 14.43 -14.16 -4.08
C LEU A 2 14.29 -13.52 -5.47
N ASP A 3 13.21 -13.82 -6.16
CA ASP A 3 12.92 -13.24 -7.47
C ASP A 3 12.62 -11.75 -7.25
N GLU A 4 13.57 -10.90 -7.60
CA GLU A 4 13.48 -9.46 -7.48
C GLU A 4 13.12 -8.86 -8.84
N GLY A 5 12.23 -7.87 -8.85
CA GLY A 5 11.86 -7.14 -10.04
C GLY A 5 11.37 -5.73 -9.72
N PHE A 6 11.25 -4.90 -10.76
CA PHE A 6 10.68 -3.57 -10.60
C PHE A 6 9.19 -3.66 -10.29
N ALA A 7 8.79 -3.07 -9.17
CA ALA A 7 7.44 -3.14 -8.64
C ALA A 7 6.76 -1.77 -8.51
N VAL A 8 5.45 -1.77 -8.75
CA VAL A 8 4.51 -0.71 -8.41
C VAL A 8 3.44 -1.34 -7.55
N VAL A 9 3.09 -0.70 -6.44
CA VAL A 9 1.97 -1.10 -5.59
C VAL A 9 0.85 -0.07 -5.70
N ARG A 10 -0.39 -0.55 -5.62
CA ARG A 10 -1.58 0.29 -5.63
C ARG A 10 -2.60 -0.31 -4.68
N GLY A 11 -3.09 0.51 -3.77
CA GLY A 11 -4.10 0.13 -2.80
C GLY A 11 -5.18 1.19 -2.68
N TYR A 12 -6.27 0.82 -2.05
CA TYR A 12 -7.31 1.76 -1.65
C TYR A 12 -7.79 1.44 -0.25
N ILE A 13 -8.26 2.48 0.43
CA ILE A 13 -8.85 2.40 1.75
C ILE A 13 -10.33 2.72 1.58
N CYS A 14 -11.19 1.85 2.10
CA CYS A 14 -12.62 2.04 2.12
C CYS A 14 -13.19 1.81 3.53
N TYR A 15 -14.35 2.40 3.82
CA TYR A 15 -15.14 2.04 4.98
C TYR A 15 -15.67 0.61 4.87
N HIS A 16 -16.13 0.04 5.98
CA HIS A 16 -16.73 -1.30 6.01
C HIS A 16 -17.96 -1.43 5.09
N ASN A 17 -18.65 -0.33 4.79
CA ASN A 17 -19.80 -0.29 3.87
C ASN A 17 -19.41 -0.18 2.39
N GLY A 18 -18.10 -0.22 2.08
CA GLY A 18 -17.57 -0.07 0.73
C GLY A 18 -17.44 1.38 0.26
N GLY A 19 -17.71 2.38 1.10
CA GLY A 19 -17.51 3.79 0.78
C GLY A 19 -16.02 4.12 0.64
N TRP A 20 -15.62 4.75 -0.45
CA TRP A 20 -14.21 5.03 -0.76
C TRP A 20 -13.67 6.17 0.12
N ILE A 21 -12.49 5.98 0.72
CA ILE A 21 -11.82 7.01 1.54
C ILE A 21 -10.68 7.65 0.74
N ILE A 22 -9.74 6.83 0.27
CA ILE A 22 -8.55 7.28 -0.44
C ILE A 22 -7.94 6.13 -1.24
N GLU A 23 -7.37 6.45 -2.40
CA GLU A 23 -6.59 5.54 -3.23
C GLU A 23 -5.12 6.00 -3.23
N PHE A 24 -4.17 5.07 -3.32
CA PHE A 24 -2.76 5.37 -3.40
C PHE A 24 -2.02 4.44 -4.37
N CYS A 25 -0.94 4.94 -4.93
CA CYS A 25 -0.05 4.21 -5.81
C CYS A 25 1.40 4.65 -5.54
N ARG A 26 2.33 3.70 -5.46
CA ARG A 26 3.74 3.97 -5.21
C ARG A 26 4.62 3.06 -6.05
N TYR A 27 5.59 3.66 -6.74
CA TYR A 27 6.69 2.92 -7.35
C TYR A 27 7.72 2.54 -6.27
N LEU A 28 8.03 1.25 -6.14
CA LEU A 28 8.94 0.72 -5.12
C LEU A 28 10.36 0.49 -5.65
N GLY A 29 10.56 0.53 -6.97
CA GLY A 29 11.83 0.14 -7.57
C GLY A 29 12.01 -1.37 -7.57
N ASN A 30 13.25 -1.85 -7.57
CA ASN A 30 13.54 -3.28 -7.55
C ASN A 30 13.34 -3.85 -6.15
N CYS A 31 12.39 -4.77 -5.98
CA CYS A 31 12.16 -5.47 -4.72
C CYS A 31 11.59 -6.86 -4.98
N THR A 32 11.53 -7.66 -3.93
CA THR A 32 10.86 -8.96 -3.93
C THR A 32 9.34 -8.80 -3.85
N MET A 33 8.60 -9.84 -4.22
CA MET A 33 7.13 -9.86 -4.08
C MET A 33 6.69 -9.64 -2.62
N THR A 34 7.35 -10.28 -1.65
CA THR A 34 7.03 -10.13 -0.22
C THR A 34 7.30 -8.70 0.27
N GLU A 35 8.38 -8.06 -0.17
CA GLU A 35 8.63 -6.66 0.17
C GLU A 35 7.56 -5.73 -0.42
N ALA A 36 7.12 -5.97 -1.66
CA ALA A 36 6.06 -5.19 -2.28
C ALA A 36 4.76 -5.24 -1.46
N GLU A 37 4.31 -6.44 -1.08
CA GLU A 37 3.10 -6.62 -0.26
C GLU A 37 3.22 -5.93 1.11
N LEU A 38 4.36 -6.05 1.79
CA LEU A 38 4.58 -5.39 3.09
C LEU A 38 4.58 -3.86 2.97
N TRP A 39 5.16 -3.32 1.89
CA TRP A 39 5.14 -1.88 1.62
C TRP A 39 3.73 -1.36 1.35
N GLU A 40 2.92 -2.10 0.60
CA GLU A 40 1.53 -1.71 0.33
C GLU A 40 0.71 -1.60 1.63
N ILE A 41 0.83 -2.58 2.53
CA ILE A 41 0.16 -2.57 3.84
C ILE A 41 0.63 -1.37 4.67
N LEU A 42 1.95 -1.15 4.73
CA LEU A 42 2.52 -0.04 5.49
C LEU A 42 2.09 1.32 4.96
N ASP A 43 2.02 1.49 3.63
CA ASP A 43 1.55 2.72 3.00
C ASP A 43 0.07 2.98 3.34
N GLY A 44 -0.77 1.95 3.29
CA GLY A 44 -2.18 2.03 3.71
C GLY A 44 -2.33 2.46 5.18
N LEU A 45 -1.59 1.82 6.10
CA LEU A 45 -1.62 2.17 7.53
C LEU A 45 -1.12 3.59 7.79
N ASN A 46 -0.04 4.01 7.12
CA ASN A 46 0.48 5.38 7.26
C ASN A 46 -0.51 6.43 6.75
N LEU A 47 -1.26 6.13 5.68
CA LEU A 47 -2.31 7.01 5.17
C LEU A 47 -3.48 7.12 6.15
N LEU A 48 -3.89 6.01 6.78
CA LEU A 48 -4.87 6.03 7.86
C LEU A 48 -4.40 6.91 9.03
N LEU A 49 -3.19 6.68 9.54
CA LEU A 49 -2.63 7.44 10.66
C LEU A 49 -2.54 8.94 10.34
N LYS A 50 -2.08 9.30 9.13
CA LYS A 50 -1.99 10.71 8.70
C LYS A 50 -3.35 11.40 8.58
N ARG A 51 -4.41 10.66 8.27
CA ARG A 51 -5.77 11.21 8.12
C ARG A 51 -6.44 11.49 9.48
N GLY A 52 -5.84 11.06 10.59
CA GLY A 52 -6.35 11.33 11.93
C GLY A 52 -7.60 10.51 12.26
N PHE A 53 -7.56 9.20 12.01
CA PHE A 53 -8.50 8.30 12.69
C PHE A 53 -8.18 8.31 14.20
N ASP A 54 -8.73 9.30 14.90
CA ASP A 54 -9.05 9.24 16.33
C ASP A 54 -10.24 8.30 16.57
#